data_AF-A0A345BWH4-F1
#
_entry.id   AF-A0A345BWH4-F1
#
_cell.length_a   1.000
_cell.length_b   1.000
_cell.length_c   1.000
_cell.angle_alpha   90.00
_cell.angle_beta   90.00
_cell.angle_gamma   90.00
#
_symmetry.space_group_name_H-M   'P 1'
#
loop_
_entity.id
_entity.type
_entity.pdbx_description
1 polymer ?
#
loop_
_entity_poly.entity_id
_entity_poly.type
_entity_poly.pdbx_seq_one_letter_code
_entity_poly.pdbx_strand_id
1 'polypeptide(L)'
;MELINKGMCQLKNSRDQLLQARAVRRIHMKRVVVLGNGGHGKVIQDIINHYSTEYQLAGVLDDHYTSFVNNGMNFFEGLISDANYLSRSYPDLFFIVGIGDNRARKSVVDKLDIPRHRYATVIHPSAMISPTSEIGNGVAVIAGAIVNPHSQINDHVILNTSSSVGHDCQIEDYVHISPRVAIAGGTKVQEGAHLGIGSVTIPGVEVGRWSTVGAGGVVTDHIPDDTLAVGVPAKAVKYYN
;
A
#
# COMPACT_ATOMS: atom_id res chain seq x y z
N MET A 1 -9.82 16.88 -48.89
CA MET A 1 -8.89 17.55 -47.95
C MET A 1 -9.60 18.22 -46.77
N GLU A 2 -10.78 18.85 -46.93
CA GLU A 2 -11.50 19.49 -45.80
C GLU A 2 -11.99 18.56 -44.68
N LEU A 3 -12.38 17.32 -45.00
CA LEU A 3 -12.86 16.34 -44.00
C LEU A 3 -11.74 15.87 -43.05
N ILE A 4 -10.50 15.78 -43.53
CA ILE A 4 -9.33 15.39 -42.72
C ILE A 4 -8.96 16.53 -41.76
N ASN A 5 -9.02 17.78 -42.22
CA ASN A 5 -8.73 18.96 -41.39
C ASN A 5 -9.79 19.18 -40.29
N LYS A 6 -11.09 18.90 -40.55
CA LYS A 6 -12.14 18.95 -39.53
C LYS A 6 -11.98 17.87 -38.46
N GLY A 7 -11.61 16.63 -38.84
CA GLY A 7 -11.33 15.54 -37.91
C GLY A 7 -10.11 15.79 -37.03
N MET A 8 -9.02 16.34 -37.58
CA MET A 8 -7.82 16.70 -36.82
C MET A 8 -8.05 17.88 -35.86
N CYS A 9 -8.92 18.83 -36.20
CA CYS A 9 -9.30 19.95 -35.32
C CYS A 9 -10.18 19.49 -34.14
N GLN A 10 -11.14 18.57 -34.39
CA GLN A 10 -11.95 17.96 -33.32
C GLN A 10 -11.13 17.07 -32.37
N LEU A 11 -10.14 16.33 -32.88
CA LEU A 11 -9.22 15.51 -32.07
C LEU A 11 -8.24 16.35 -31.23
N LYS A 12 -7.81 17.52 -31.70
CA LYS A 12 -7.01 18.47 -30.90
C LYS A 12 -7.84 19.07 -29.77
N ASN A 13 -9.07 19.49 -30.07
CA ASN A 13 -9.98 20.03 -29.04
C ASN A 13 -10.35 19.00 -27.96
N SER A 14 -10.56 17.72 -28.31
CA SER A 14 -10.86 16.68 -27.31
C SER A 14 -9.65 16.32 -26.44
N ARG A 15 -8.45 16.29 -27.02
CA ARG A 15 -7.19 16.08 -26.28
C ARG A 15 -6.86 17.25 -25.36
N ASP A 16 -7.05 18.48 -25.81
CA ASP A 16 -6.83 19.67 -24.99
C ASP A 16 -7.88 19.79 -23.88
N GLN A 17 -9.14 19.42 -24.12
CA GLN A 17 -10.17 19.30 -23.08
C GLN A 17 -9.84 18.19 -22.06
N LEU A 18 -9.31 17.04 -22.50
CA LEU A 18 -8.81 15.98 -21.62
C LEU A 18 -7.61 16.44 -20.78
N LEU A 19 -6.69 17.19 -21.38
CA LEU A 19 -5.53 17.76 -20.68
C LEU A 19 -5.95 18.84 -19.67
N GLN A 20 -6.89 19.70 -20.02
CA GLN A 20 -7.48 20.70 -19.12
C GLN A 20 -8.28 20.05 -17.99
N ALA A 21 -9.09 19.03 -18.28
CA ALA A 21 -9.82 18.26 -17.25
C ALA A 21 -8.86 17.50 -16.32
N ARG A 22 -7.74 16.97 -16.84
CA ARG A 22 -6.66 16.38 -16.05
C ARG A 22 -5.91 17.42 -15.21
N ALA A 23 -5.67 18.62 -15.76
CA ALA A 23 -5.02 19.72 -15.04
C ALA A 23 -5.92 20.25 -13.91
N VAL A 24 -7.22 20.44 -14.15
CA VAL A 24 -8.19 20.86 -13.12
C VAL A 24 -8.36 19.79 -12.04
N ARG A 25 -8.40 18.49 -12.42
CA ARG A 25 -8.38 17.39 -11.45
C ARG A 25 -7.14 17.43 -10.55
N ARG A 26 -5.95 17.70 -11.10
CA ARG A 26 -4.70 17.79 -10.32
C ARG A 26 -4.71 18.87 -9.23
N ILE A 27 -5.46 19.96 -9.39
CA ILE A 27 -5.49 21.07 -8.42
C ILE A 27 -6.08 20.66 -7.06
N HIS A 28 -6.90 19.59 -7.03
CA HIS A 28 -7.60 19.15 -5.81
C HIS A 28 -7.07 17.83 -5.24
N MET A 29 -5.99 17.26 -5.81
CA MET A 29 -5.44 15.99 -5.34
C MET A 29 -4.50 16.22 -4.16
N LYS A 30 -4.59 15.34 -3.16
CA LYS A 30 -3.64 15.31 -2.05
C LYS A 30 -2.26 14.94 -2.59
N ARG A 31 -1.24 15.71 -2.20
CA ARG A 31 0.13 15.47 -2.65
C ARG A 31 0.78 14.41 -1.77
N VAL A 32 1.30 13.34 -2.36
CA VAL A 32 1.90 12.22 -1.62
C VAL A 32 3.36 11.97 -2.02
N VAL A 33 4.21 11.77 -1.03
CA VAL A 33 5.61 11.36 -1.20
C VAL A 33 5.73 9.88 -0.89
N VAL A 34 6.36 9.11 -1.79
CA VAL A 34 6.61 7.68 -1.58
C VAL A 34 7.98 7.51 -0.92
N LEU A 35 8.02 6.78 0.20
CA LEU A 35 9.23 6.47 0.95
C LEU A 35 9.69 5.04 0.62
N GLY A 36 10.70 4.91 -0.22
CA GLY A 36 11.22 3.67 -0.79
C GLY A 36 10.93 3.57 -2.29
N ASN A 37 11.96 3.33 -3.09
CA ASN A 37 11.93 3.22 -4.56
C ASN A 37 12.23 1.79 -5.05
N GLY A 38 12.08 0.80 -4.17
CA GLY A 38 12.16 -0.62 -4.50
C GLY A 38 10.97 -1.12 -5.32
N GLY A 39 10.87 -2.44 -5.52
CA GLY A 39 9.78 -3.05 -6.30
C GLY A 39 8.38 -2.69 -5.80
N HIS A 40 8.15 -2.69 -4.48
CA HIS A 40 6.85 -2.32 -3.90
C HIS A 40 6.55 -0.81 -4.08
N GLY A 41 7.53 0.06 -3.82
CA GLY A 41 7.40 1.50 -4.05
C GLY A 41 7.03 1.85 -5.49
N LYS A 42 7.60 1.14 -6.48
CA LYS A 42 7.23 1.31 -7.89
C LYS A 42 5.77 0.96 -8.18
N VAL A 43 5.23 -0.09 -7.54
CA VAL A 43 3.80 -0.43 -7.66
C VAL A 43 2.92 0.68 -7.09
N ILE A 44 3.27 1.23 -5.92
CA ILE A 44 2.53 2.35 -5.33
C ILE A 44 2.59 3.60 -6.23
N GLN A 45 3.76 3.93 -6.78
CA GLN A 45 3.92 5.02 -7.73
C GLN A 45 3.06 4.82 -8.98
N ASP A 46 2.99 3.60 -9.52
CA ASP A 46 2.14 3.24 -10.65
C ASP A 46 0.64 3.48 -10.35
N ILE A 47 0.17 3.04 -9.17
CA ILE A 47 -1.19 3.30 -8.68
C ILE A 47 -1.46 4.81 -8.64
N ILE A 48 -0.58 5.59 -8.01
CA ILE A 48 -0.76 7.04 -7.85
C ILE A 48 -0.76 7.75 -9.21
N ASN A 49 0.18 7.41 -10.10
CA ASN A 49 0.35 8.13 -11.37
C ASN A 49 -0.76 7.84 -12.38
N HIS A 50 -1.31 6.63 -12.38
CA HIS A 50 -2.18 6.17 -13.46
C HIS A 50 -3.63 5.90 -13.04
N TYR A 51 -3.86 5.61 -11.75
CA TYR A 51 -5.14 5.09 -11.30
C TYR A 51 -5.78 5.91 -10.18
N SER A 52 -4.99 6.59 -9.35
CA SER A 52 -5.53 7.37 -8.24
C SER A 52 -6.28 8.61 -8.73
N THR A 53 -7.46 8.85 -8.14
CA THR A 53 -8.21 10.10 -8.28
C THR A 53 -8.06 11.02 -7.07
N GLU A 54 -7.43 10.54 -6.00
CA GLU A 54 -7.27 11.27 -4.74
C GLU A 54 -5.85 11.82 -4.57
N TYR A 55 -4.83 11.08 -5.03
CA TYR A 55 -3.43 11.40 -4.76
C TYR A 55 -2.65 11.77 -6.02
N GLN A 56 -1.80 12.79 -5.91
CA GLN A 56 -0.79 13.14 -6.90
C GLN A 56 0.60 12.87 -6.34
N LEU A 57 1.44 12.17 -7.11
CA LEU A 57 2.82 11.91 -6.72
C LEU A 57 3.61 13.23 -6.64
N ALA A 58 4.17 13.50 -5.47
CA ALA A 58 4.89 14.72 -5.14
C ALA A 58 6.36 14.45 -4.80
N GLY A 59 6.81 13.20 -4.78
CA GLY A 59 8.20 12.86 -4.58
C GLY A 59 8.43 11.39 -4.31
N VAL A 60 9.70 11.00 -4.42
CA VAL A 60 10.19 9.66 -4.08
C VAL A 60 11.46 9.82 -3.26
N LEU A 61 11.44 9.34 -2.02
CA LEU A 61 12.59 9.36 -1.13
C LEU A 61 13.11 7.95 -0.92
N ASP A 62 14.42 7.75 -1.03
CA ASP A 62 15.05 6.43 -0.92
C ASP A 62 16.52 6.60 -0.52
N ASP A 63 17.05 5.71 0.31
CA ASP A 63 18.42 5.85 0.84
C ASP A 63 19.51 5.53 -0.20
N HIS A 64 19.16 5.15 -1.44
CA HIS A 64 20.13 5.14 -2.56
C HIS A 64 20.45 6.54 -3.10
N TYR A 65 19.61 7.54 -2.85
CA TYR A 65 19.89 8.91 -3.26
C TYR A 65 21.00 9.49 -2.40
N THR A 66 21.83 10.36 -2.98
CA THR A 66 22.97 10.97 -2.28
C THR A 66 22.79 12.47 -2.00
N SER A 67 21.74 13.08 -2.56
CA SER A 67 21.44 14.49 -2.40
C SER A 67 19.94 14.73 -2.49
N PHE A 68 19.48 15.75 -1.76
CA PHE A 68 18.10 16.23 -1.86
C PHE A 68 17.95 17.14 -3.07
N VAL A 69 16.92 16.87 -3.88
CA VAL A 69 16.61 17.63 -5.09
C VAL A 69 15.14 18.04 -5.07
N ASN A 70 14.90 19.32 -5.35
CA ASN A 70 13.56 19.86 -5.62
C ASN A 70 13.55 20.42 -7.05
N ASN A 71 12.95 19.67 -7.98
CA ASN A 71 13.04 19.93 -9.43
C ASN A 71 12.14 21.08 -9.93
N GLY A 72 11.85 22.10 -9.10
CA GLY A 72 11.10 23.31 -9.48
C GLY A 72 9.61 23.08 -9.80
N MET A 73 9.16 21.84 -9.93
CA MET A 73 7.78 21.45 -10.25
C MET A 73 7.08 20.70 -9.10
N ASN A 74 7.41 21.01 -7.84
CA ASN A 74 6.77 20.38 -6.67
C ASN A 74 7.01 18.86 -6.55
N PHE A 75 8.13 18.37 -7.09
CA PHE A 75 8.58 16.97 -6.97
C PHE A 75 9.89 16.89 -6.16
N PHE A 76 9.89 16.05 -5.13
CA PHE A 76 11.02 15.87 -4.21
C PHE A 76 11.72 14.53 -4.44
N GLU A 77 13.05 14.55 -4.50
CA GLU A 77 13.91 13.35 -4.48
C GLU A 77 14.95 13.54 -3.37
N GLY A 78 15.32 12.48 -2.67
CA GLY A 78 16.23 12.58 -1.53
C GLY A 78 16.22 11.34 -0.64
N LEU A 79 16.86 11.45 0.51
CA LEU A 79 16.93 10.38 1.51
C LEU A 79 15.58 10.20 2.19
N ILE A 80 15.29 9.01 2.72
CA ILE A 80 14.05 8.79 3.49
C ILE A 80 13.98 9.75 4.68
N SER A 81 15.11 10.08 5.30
CA SER A 81 15.20 11.04 6.41
C SER A 81 14.73 12.45 6.05
N ASP A 82 14.78 12.83 4.76
CA ASP A 82 14.31 14.15 4.30
C ASP A 82 12.79 14.30 4.48
N ALA A 83 12.06 13.20 4.67
CA ALA A 83 10.64 13.21 4.99
C ALA A 83 10.33 14.01 6.26
N ASN A 84 11.23 14.06 7.25
CA ASN A 84 11.06 14.90 8.45
C ASN A 84 11.06 16.40 8.13
N TYR A 85 11.97 16.83 7.26
CA TYR A 85 12.00 18.22 6.80
C TYR A 85 10.75 18.53 5.96
N LEU A 86 10.42 17.67 5.00
CA LEU A 86 9.22 17.84 4.17
C LEU A 86 7.95 17.88 5.03
N SER A 87 7.88 17.03 6.06
CA SER A 87 6.77 16.95 7.00
C SER A 87 6.47 18.29 7.66
N ARG A 88 7.51 18.99 8.10
CA ARG A 88 7.40 20.26 8.82
C ARG A 88 7.20 21.44 7.87
N SER A 89 7.90 21.42 6.74
CA SER A 89 7.90 22.54 5.79
C SER A 89 6.68 22.58 4.88
N TYR A 90 6.00 21.43 4.69
CA TYR A 90 4.83 21.32 3.83
C TYR A 90 3.71 20.56 4.56
N PRO A 91 2.86 21.26 5.34
CA PRO A 91 1.80 20.66 6.14
C PRO A 91 0.82 19.79 5.34
N ASP A 92 0.58 20.15 4.08
CA ASP A 92 -0.35 19.48 3.17
C ASP A 92 0.22 18.24 2.46
N LEU A 93 1.50 17.89 2.72
CA LEU A 93 2.08 16.66 2.17
C LEU A 93 1.65 15.44 2.99
N PHE A 94 1.26 14.40 2.24
CA PHE A 94 1.06 13.06 2.73
C PHE A 94 2.25 12.17 2.36
N PHE A 95 2.37 11.04 3.04
CA PHE A 95 3.48 10.11 2.88
C PHE A 95 2.95 8.67 2.78
N ILE A 96 3.61 7.82 2.01
CA ILE A 96 3.34 6.38 2.03
C ILE A 96 4.65 5.61 1.97
N VAL A 97 4.78 4.58 2.81
CA VAL A 97 6.01 3.78 2.88
C VAL A 97 5.95 2.65 1.85
N GLY A 98 6.73 2.77 0.78
CA GLY A 98 6.88 1.81 -0.30
C GLY A 98 7.86 0.68 -0.02
N ILE A 99 7.98 0.23 1.24
CA ILE A 99 8.90 -0.81 1.69
C ILE A 99 8.12 -2.08 2.02
N GLY A 100 8.41 -3.16 1.30
CA GLY A 100 7.69 -4.44 1.45
C GLY A 100 8.05 -5.22 2.71
N ASP A 101 9.28 -5.09 3.20
CA ASP A 101 9.72 -5.73 4.45
C ASP A 101 9.06 -5.05 5.66
N ASN A 102 8.39 -5.85 6.50
CA ASN A 102 7.54 -5.34 7.59
C ASN A 102 8.36 -4.64 8.67
N ARG A 103 9.51 -5.21 9.07
CA ARG A 103 10.36 -4.64 10.11
C ARG A 103 11.04 -3.37 9.63
N ALA A 104 11.51 -3.33 8.39
CA ALA A 104 12.09 -2.13 7.78
C ALA A 104 11.04 -1.03 7.60
N ARG A 105 9.83 -1.38 7.15
CA ARG A 105 8.69 -0.44 7.06
C ARG A 105 8.37 0.18 8.42
N LYS A 106 8.24 -0.64 9.47
CA LYS A 106 8.04 -0.16 10.84
C LYS A 106 9.21 0.71 11.32
N SER A 107 10.45 0.26 11.11
CA SER A 107 11.66 1.00 11.49
C SER A 107 11.75 2.38 10.83
N VAL A 108 11.31 2.52 9.58
CA VAL A 108 11.24 3.82 8.91
C VAL A 108 10.18 4.70 9.54
N VAL A 109 8.96 4.19 9.77
CA VAL A 109 7.89 4.97 10.41
C VAL A 109 8.32 5.44 11.80
N ASP A 110 8.88 4.54 12.63
CA ASP A 110 9.33 4.85 14.00
C ASP A 110 10.40 5.97 14.05
N LYS A 111 11.20 6.13 12.98
CA LYS A 111 12.25 7.17 12.88
C LYS A 111 11.75 8.51 12.34
N LEU A 112 10.53 8.56 11.83
CA LEU A 112 9.95 9.74 11.20
C LEU A 112 8.94 10.41 12.12
N ASP A 113 9.08 11.73 12.26
CA ASP A 113 8.18 12.60 13.01
C ASP A 113 7.06 13.07 12.07
N ILE A 114 6.26 12.11 11.61
CA ILE A 114 5.11 12.33 10.73
C ILE A 114 3.84 11.94 11.50
N PRO A 115 2.86 12.86 11.65
CA PRO A 115 1.60 12.53 12.30
C PRO A 115 0.88 11.37 11.59
N ARG A 116 0.34 10.43 12.36
CA ARG A 116 -0.38 9.23 11.89
C ARG A 116 -1.35 9.50 10.73
N HIS A 117 -2.17 10.54 10.84
CA HIS A 117 -3.20 10.91 9.86
C HIS A 117 -2.66 11.42 8.51
N ARG A 118 -1.34 11.63 8.39
CA ARG A 118 -0.71 12.04 7.13
C ARG A 118 -0.04 10.89 6.37
N TYR A 119 -0.14 9.67 6.88
CA TYR A 119 0.19 8.52 6.07
C TYR A 119 -0.97 8.20 5.13
N ALA A 120 -0.77 8.45 3.83
CA ALA A 120 -1.75 8.21 2.79
C ALA A 120 -2.10 6.72 2.69
N THR A 121 -3.39 6.43 2.61
CA THR A 121 -3.89 5.11 2.24
C THR A 121 -4.16 5.09 0.75
N VAL A 122 -3.35 4.30 0.02
CA VAL A 122 -3.39 4.23 -1.44
C VAL A 122 -4.14 2.97 -1.86
N ILE A 123 -5.29 3.16 -2.49
CA ILE A 123 -6.19 2.09 -2.92
C ILE A 123 -6.28 2.07 -4.44
N HIS A 124 -5.95 0.94 -5.05
CA HIS A 124 -6.15 0.75 -6.48
C HIS A 124 -7.67 0.67 -6.79
N PRO A 125 -8.17 1.31 -7.87
CA PRO A 125 -9.60 1.35 -8.18
C PRO A 125 -10.28 0.00 -8.44
N SER A 126 -9.51 -1.05 -8.73
CA SER A 126 -10.05 -2.42 -8.88
C SER A 126 -10.16 -3.20 -7.57
N ALA A 127 -9.70 -2.63 -6.44
CA ALA A 127 -9.92 -3.24 -5.14
C ALA A 127 -11.41 -3.14 -4.76
N MET A 128 -11.92 -4.17 -4.09
CA MET A 128 -13.29 -4.20 -3.59
C MET A 128 -13.25 -4.18 -2.06
N ILE A 129 -13.63 -3.06 -1.47
CA ILE A 129 -13.64 -2.88 -0.02
C ILE A 129 -15.10 -2.71 0.41
N SER A 130 -15.54 -3.52 1.37
CA SER A 130 -16.88 -3.36 1.96
C SER A 130 -17.02 -1.98 2.62
N PRO A 131 -18.14 -1.29 2.43
CA PRO A 131 -18.42 -0.01 3.12
C PRO A 131 -18.50 -0.14 4.65
N THR A 132 -18.63 -1.35 5.18
CA THR A 132 -18.68 -1.64 6.62
C THR A 132 -17.35 -2.06 7.21
N SER A 133 -16.28 -2.04 6.41
CA SER A 133 -14.92 -2.34 6.86
C SER A 133 -14.14 -1.05 7.10
N GLU A 134 -13.17 -1.14 8.00
CA GLU A 134 -12.34 -0.01 8.41
C GLU A 134 -10.93 -0.17 7.85
N ILE A 135 -10.38 0.90 7.29
CA ILE A 135 -9.01 0.94 6.76
C ILE A 135 -8.24 2.05 7.47
N GLY A 136 -7.10 1.68 8.05
CA GLY A 136 -6.18 2.57 8.75
C GLY A 136 -5.37 3.48 7.81
N ASN A 137 -4.33 4.11 8.37
CA ASN A 137 -3.46 5.04 7.66
C ASN A 137 -2.24 4.31 7.07
N GLY A 138 -1.68 4.85 5.98
CA GLY A 138 -0.48 4.28 5.36
C GLY A 138 -0.69 2.90 4.73
N VAL A 139 -1.94 2.49 4.51
CA VAL A 139 -2.28 1.18 3.95
C VAL A 139 -2.12 1.20 2.43
N ALA A 140 -1.51 0.16 1.88
CA ALA A 140 -1.43 -0.07 0.44
C ALA A 140 -2.38 -1.18 0.03
N VAL A 141 -3.44 -0.85 -0.71
CA VAL A 141 -4.40 -1.82 -1.26
C VAL A 141 -4.19 -1.94 -2.76
N ILE A 142 -3.55 -3.03 -3.17
CA ILE A 142 -3.10 -3.26 -4.54
C ILE A 142 -4.23 -3.85 -5.40
N ALA A 143 -4.04 -3.83 -6.72
CA ALA A 143 -5.04 -4.23 -7.70
C ALA A 143 -5.71 -5.58 -7.39
N GLY A 144 -7.05 -5.58 -7.40
CA GLY A 144 -7.89 -6.75 -7.19
C GLY A 144 -7.95 -7.26 -5.76
N ALA A 145 -7.37 -6.57 -4.78
CA ALA A 145 -7.52 -6.94 -3.38
C ALA A 145 -8.98 -6.79 -2.93
N ILE A 146 -9.44 -7.69 -2.05
CA ILE A 146 -10.83 -7.73 -1.55
C ILE A 146 -10.82 -7.66 -0.03
N VAL A 147 -11.64 -6.78 0.55
CA VAL A 147 -11.88 -6.69 2.01
C VAL A 147 -13.38 -6.84 2.26
N ASN A 148 -13.77 -7.94 2.89
CA ASN A 148 -15.16 -8.27 3.18
C ASN A 148 -15.68 -7.57 4.45
N PRO A 149 -17.02 -7.53 4.67
CA PRO A 149 -17.67 -6.78 5.73
C PRO A 149 -17.08 -6.95 7.13
N HIS A 150 -17.15 -5.87 7.92
CA HIS A 150 -16.80 -5.85 9.35
C HIS A 150 -15.35 -6.22 9.65
N SER A 151 -14.48 -6.15 8.64
CA SER A 151 -13.04 -6.34 8.85
C SER A 151 -12.36 -5.04 9.20
N GLN A 152 -11.35 -5.13 10.06
CA GLN A 152 -10.50 -4.03 10.47
C GLN A 152 -9.11 -4.24 9.88
N ILE A 153 -8.67 -3.28 9.06
CA ILE A 153 -7.32 -3.22 8.51
C ILE A 153 -6.61 -2.06 9.19
N ASN A 154 -5.63 -2.33 10.03
CA ASN A 154 -4.93 -1.29 10.77
C ASN A 154 -3.81 -0.64 9.92
N ASP A 155 -2.93 0.12 10.56
CA ASP A 155 -2.03 1.02 9.87
C ASP A 155 -0.86 0.29 9.19
N HIS A 156 -0.36 0.86 8.10
CA HIS A 156 0.82 0.37 7.38
C HIS A 156 0.71 -1.09 6.90
N VAL A 157 -0.51 -1.59 6.74
CA VAL A 157 -0.80 -2.90 6.16
C VAL A 157 -0.61 -2.86 4.64
N ILE A 158 -0.12 -3.97 4.09
CA ILE A 158 -0.09 -4.21 2.64
C ILE A 158 -1.10 -5.32 2.31
N LEU A 159 -2.12 -4.97 1.54
CA LEU A 159 -3.03 -5.92 0.89
C LEU A 159 -2.64 -6.03 -0.58
N ASN A 160 -1.88 -7.08 -0.92
CA ASN A 160 -1.19 -7.16 -2.19
C ASN A 160 -2.10 -7.72 -3.32
N THR A 161 -1.56 -7.85 -4.53
CA THR A 161 -2.32 -8.15 -5.74
C THR A 161 -3.23 -9.37 -5.58
N SER A 162 -4.54 -9.16 -5.76
CA SER A 162 -5.56 -10.22 -5.66
C SER A 162 -5.57 -10.98 -4.33
N SER A 163 -5.13 -10.36 -3.22
CA SER A 163 -5.35 -10.92 -1.89
C SER A 163 -6.79 -10.70 -1.42
N SER A 164 -7.34 -11.60 -0.61
CA SER A 164 -8.65 -11.43 0.01
C SER A 164 -8.62 -11.54 1.53
N VAL A 165 -9.37 -10.66 2.18
CA VAL A 165 -9.67 -10.68 3.62
C VAL A 165 -11.14 -11.02 3.78
N GLY A 166 -11.44 -12.12 4.47
CA GLY A 166 -12.78 -12.60 4.79
C GLY A 166 -13.56 -11.64 5.70
N HIS A 167 -14.81 -11.96 6.04
CA HIS A 167 -15.61 -11.11 6.93
C HIS A 167 -15.08 -11.18 8.38
N ASP A 168 -15.36 -10.17 9.20
CA ASP A 168 -15.02 -10.12 10.63
C ASP A 168 -13.52 -10.38 10.94
N CYS A 169 -12.62 -10.05 10.02
CA CYS A 169 -11.18 -10.26 10.21
C CYS A 169 -10.53 -9.06 10.92
N GLN A 170 -9.46 -9.34 11.66
CA GLN A 170 -8.62 -8.31 12.30
C GLN A 170 -7.21 -8.40 11.74
N ILE A 171 -6.78 -7.37 11.02
CA ILE A 171 -5.45 -7.29 10.42
C ILE A 171 -4.70 -6.14 11.10
N GLU A 172 -3.77 -6.48 11.99
CA GLU A 172 -3.04 -5.52 12.83
C GLU A 172 -1.94 -4.78 12.05
N ASP A 173 -1.29 -3.82 12.72
CA ASP A 173 -0.34 -2.89 12.10
C ASP A 173 0.80 -3.63 11.40
N TYR A 174 1.29 -3.07 10.30
CA TYR A 174 2.46 -3.58 9.55
C TYR A 174 2.32 -4.99 8.98
N VAL A 175 1.14 -5.60 8.97
CA VAL A 175 0.92 -6.89 8.33
C VAL A 175 1.13 -6.80 6.82
N HIS A 176 1.67 -7.87 6.21
CA HIS A 176 1.77 -8.01 4.76
C HIS A 176 1.03 -9.26 4.30
N ILE A 177 -0.08 -9.03 3.62
CA ILE A 177 -0.87 -10.05 2.92
C ILE A 177 -0.38 -10.11 1.48
N SER A 178 0.46 -11.10 1.16
CA SER A 178 1.10 -11.23 -0.16
C SER A 178 0.10 -11.49 -1.29
N PRO A 179 0.54 -11.47 -2.57
CA PRO A 179 -0.37 -11.70 -3.67
C PRO A 179 -1.10 -13.04 -3.55
N ARG A 180 -2.38 -13.05 -3.96
CA ARG A 180 -3.23 -14.26 -3.97
C ARG A 180 -3.38 -14.97 -2.62
N VAL A 181 -3.07 -14.30 -1.51
CA VAL A 181 -3.42 -14.83 -0.18
C VAL A 181 -4.93 -14.76 0.01
N ALA A 182 -5.54 -15.81 0.57
CA ALA A 182 -6.95 -15.81 0.94
C ALA A 182 -7.13 -16.07 2.44
N ILE A 183 -7.58 -15.05 3.15
CA ILE A 183 -7.88 -15.12 4.59
C ILE A 183 -9.38 -15.42 4.77
N ALA A 184 -9.70 -16.49 5.49
CA ALA A 184 -11.07 -16.86 5.81
C ALA A 184 -11.64 -16.00 6.96
N GLY A 185 -12.98 -16.00 7.08
CA GLY A 185 -13.69 -15.15 8.04
C GLY A 185 -13.28 -15.36 9.50
N GLY A 186 -13.31 -14.29 10.29
CA GLY A 186 -12.92 -14.31 11.71
C GLY A 186 -11.43 -14.55 11.97
N THR A 187 -10.57 -14.52 10.95
CA THR A 187 -9.12 -14.69 11.14
C THR A 187 -8.53 -13.42 11.75
N LYS A 188 -7.62 -13.60 12.70
CA LYS A 188 -6.78 -12.53 13.24
C LYS A 188 -5.34 -12.67 12.74
N VAL A 189 -4.79 -11.60 12.18
CA VAL A 189 -3.39 -11.53 11.76
C VAL A 189 -2.73 -10.41 12.54
N GLN A 190 -1.82 -10.79 13.44
CA GLN A 190 -1.24 -9.87 14.40
C GLN A 190 -0.07 -9.06 13.84
N GLU A 191 0.34 -8.04 14.60
CA GLU A 191 1.31 -7.02 14.20
C GLU A 191 2.52 -7.60 13.46
N GLY A 192 2.80 -7.05 12.28
CA GLY A 192 4.01 -7.34 11.53
C GLY A 192 4.07 -8.75 10.91
N ALA A 193 3.03 -9.57 11.04
CA ALA A 193 2.99 -10.89 10.41
C ALA A 193 3.01 -10.81 8.88
N HIS A 194 3.56 -11.84 8.23
CA HIS A 194 3.66 -11.94 6.78
C HIS A 194 3.03 -13.25 6.29
N LEU A 195 1.92 -13.14 5.56
CA LEU A 195 1.35 -14.26 4.82
C LEU A 195 1.93 -14.28 3.41
N GLY A 196 2.70 -15.31 3.09
CA GLY A 196 3.42 -15.50 1.83
C GLY A 196 2.50 -15.75 0.64
N ILE A 197 3.01 -15.54 -0.57
CA ILE A 197 2.22 -15.61 -1.82
C ILE A 197 1.39 -16.91 -1.89
N GLY A 198 0.09 -16.78 -2.15
CA GLY A 198 -0.82 -17.91 -2.29
C GLY A 198 -1.09 -18.71 -1.01
N SER A 199 -0.67 -18.25 0.18
CA SER A 199 -1.08 -18.90 1.44
C SER A 199 -2.56 -18.66 1.73
N VAL A 200 -3.18 -19.56 2.50
CA VAL A 200 -4.60 -19.44 2.87
C VAL A 200 -4.81 -19.77 4.35
N THR A 201 -5.89 -19.26 4.92
CA THR A 201 -6.33 -19.61 6.29
C THR A 201 -7.68 -20.31 6.28
N ILE A 202 -7.92 -21.19 7.24
CA ILE A 202 -9.29 -21.60 7.62
C ILE A 202 -9.92 -20.54 8.54
N PRO A 203 -11.25 -20.51 8.72
CA PRO A 203 -11.90 -19.52 9.58
C PRO A 203 -11.41 -19.54 11.03
N GLY A 204 -11.38 -18.37 11.67
CA GLY A 204 -11.18 -18.24 13.12
C GLY A 204 -9.75 -18.49 13.65
N VAL A 205 -8.76 -18.69 12.78
CA VAL A 205 -7.37 -18.87 13.21
C VAL A 205 -6.70 -17.53 13.56
N GLU A 206 -5.57 -17.63 14.26
CA GLU A 206 -4.73 -16.48 14.61
C GLU A 206 -3.32 -16.71 14.04
N VAL A 207 -2.77 -15.70 13.38
CA VAL A 207 -1.39 -15.68 12.91
C VAL A 207 -0.62 -14.70 13.78
N GLY A 208 0.31 -15.22 14.57
CA GLY A 208 1.04 -14.51 15.60
C GLY A 208 1.91 -13.36 15.12
N ARG A 209 2.27 -12.47 16.03
CA ARG A 209 3.09 -11.27 15.76
C ARG A 209 4.40 -11.64 15.11
N TRP A 210 4.81 -10.87 14.10
CA TRP A 210 6.09 -11.03 13.40
C TRP A 210 6.34 -12.45 12.84
N SER A 211 5.31 -13.28 12.78
CA SER A 211 5.39 -14.61 12.20
C SER A 211 5.31 -14.54 10.68
N THR A 212 5.75 -15.59 10.01
CA THR A 212 5.71 -15.72 8.57
C THR A 212 5.04 -17.03 8.20
N VAL A 213 3.98 -16.97 7.42
CA VAL A 213 3.44 -18.12 6.70
C VAL A 213 4.14 -18.17 5.34
N GLY A 214 4.84 -19.26 5.05
CA GLY A 214 5.51 -19.42 3.76
C GLY A 214 4.54 -19.43 2.58
N ALA A 215 5.09 -19.21 1.38
CA ALA A 215 4.33 -19.29 0.14
C ALA A 215 3.53 -20.60 0.04
N GLY A 216 2.25 -20.50 -0.33
CA GLY A 216 1.34 -21.63 -0.45
C GLY A 216 0.97 -22.34 0.86
N GLY A 217 1.34 -21.79 2.02
CA GLY A 217 1.00 -22.38 3.33
C GLY A 217 -0.51 -22.42 3.58
N VAL A 218 -1.03 -23.51 4.14
CA VAL A 218 -2.45 -23.65 4.52
C VAL A 218 -2.56 -23.64 6.04
N VAL A 219 -2.94 -22.51 6.61
CA VAL A 219 -3.08 -22.32 8.07
C VAL A 219 -4.37 -22.97 8.54
N THR A 220 -4.25 -24.13 9.18
CA THR A 220 -5.37 -24.89 9.75
C THR A 220 -5.45 -24.83 11.28
N ASP A 221 -4.54 -24.09 11.91
CA ASP A 221 -4.43 -23.93 13.37
C ASP A 221 -3.69 -22.61 13.66
N HIS A 222 -3.76 -22.11 14.90
CA HIS A 222 -3.07 -20.89 15.30
C HIS A 222 -1.55 -21.00 15.07
N ILE A 223 -0.96 -19.94 14.53
CA ILE A 223 0.49 -19.82 14.34
C ILE A 223 1.06 -18.95 15.46
N PRO A 224 2.05 -19.43 16.25
CA PRO A 224 2.63 -18.65 17.33
C PRO A 224 3.43 -17.43 16.81
N ASP A 225 3.63 -16.47 17.72
CA ASP A 225 4.48 -15.29 17.50
C ASP A 225 5.91 -15.67 17.12
N ASP A 226 6.54 -14.83 16.31
CA ASP A 226 7.96 -14.94 15.93
C ASP A 226 8.31 -16.35 15.39
N THR A 227 7.44 -16.90 14.54
CA THR A 227 7.66 -18.21 13.89
C THR A 227 7.68 -18.14 12.37
N LEU A 228 8.31 -19.13 11.74
CA LEU A 228 8.10 -19.45 10.33
C LEU A 228 7.27 -20.73 10.26
N ALA A 229 6.09 -20.66 9.64
CA ALA A 229 5.22 -21.80 9.38
C ALA A 229 5.10 -22.07 7.88
N VAL A 230 5.25 -23.32 7.44
CA VAL A 230 5.20 -23.70 6.01
C VAL A 230 4.44 -25.01 5.79
N GLY A 231 3.95 -25.24 4.57
CA GLY A 231 3.38 -26.50 4.14
C GLY A 231 1.84 -26.58 4.15
N VAL A 232 1.33 -27.78 3.87
CA VAL A 232 -0.10 -28.11 3.87
C VAL A 232 -0.30 -29.36 4.74
N PRO A 233 -0.78 -29.22 6.00
CA PRO A 233 -1.04 -27.95 6.71
C PRO A 233 0.24 -27.18 7.03
N ALA A 234 0.12 -25.87 7.23
CA ALA A 234 1.23 -25.01 7.66
C ALA A 234 1.65 -25.37 9.09
N LYS A 235 2.92 -25.71 9.28
CA LYS A 235 3.48 -26.06 10.59
C LYS A 235 4.73 -25.23 10.85
N ALA A 236 4.90 -24.81 12.10
CA ALA A 236 6.09 -24.09 12.54
C ALA A 236 7.34 -24.95 12.30
N VAL A 237 8.28 -24.40 11.53
CA VAL A 237 9.59 -25.02 11.22
C VAL A 237 10.75 -24.23 11.82
N LYS A 238 10.51 -23.00 12.28
CA LYS A 238 11.49 -22.16 12.95
C LYS A 238 10.81 -21.21 13.92
N TYR A 239 11.48 -20.94 15.04
CA TYR A 239 11.16 -19.90 16.03
C TYR A 239 12.33 -18.90 16.03
N TYR A 240 12.05 -17.60 16.06
CA TYR A 240 13.07 -16.54 16.01
C TYR A 240 13.52 -16.05 17.41
N ASN A 241 12.99 -16.68 18.46
CA ASN A 241 13.27 -16.40 19.87
C ASN A 241 14.51 -17.13 20.38
#